data_AF-A0A2E2J2K4-F1
#
_entry.id   AF-A0A2E2J2K4-F1
#
_cell.length_a   1.000
_cell.length_b   1.000
_cell.length_c   1.000
_cell.angle_alpha   90.00
_cell.angle_beta   90.00
_cell.angle_gamma   90.00
#
_symmetry.space_group_name_H-M   'P 1'
#
loop_
_entity.id
_entity.type
_entity.pdbx_description
1 polymer ?
#
loop_
_entity_poly.entity_id
_entity_poly.type
_entity_poly.pdbx_seq_one_letter_code
_entity_poly.pdbx_strand_id
1 'polypeptide(L)'
;MKTRIKISFALLTMIVLSSCNKGPQSIEYGNDGCHYCKMTIVDKIHASELITDKGKVYKFDATECMLNYLNENPNLPVGNLLTNYYESPTDLTASQEATYLISKNLPSPMGAYLTAFKSKEMAEKVQNEKGGNLYNWQSLKGKLSN
;
A
#
# COMPACT_ATOMS: atom_id res chain seq x y z
N MET A 1 -50.00 -33.76 40.36
CA MET A 1 -48.75 -33.95 39.59
C MET A 1 -48.57 -32.73 38.68
N LYS A 2 -47.74 -31.74 39.07
CA LYS A 2 -47.57 -30.47 38.34
C LYS A 2 -46.17 -30.42 37.73
N THR A 3 -46.15 -30.42 36.41
CA THR A 3 -45.01 -30.29 35.51
C THR A 3 -44.25 -28.98 35.78
N ARG A 4 -42.92 -29.03 35.90
CA ARG A 4 -42.06 -27.85 35.78
C ARG A 4 -40.99 -28.12 34.74
N ILE A 5 -41.31 -27.75 33.51
CA ILE A 5 -40.37 -27.64 32.40
C ILE A 5 -39.41 -26.49 32.75
N LYS A 6 -38.18 -26.82 33.15
CA LYS A 6 -37.11 -25.82 33.32
C LYS A 6 -36.51 -25.56 31.94
N ILE A 7 -37.02 -24.53 31.27
CA ILE A 7 -36.38 -23.94 30.10
C ILE A 7 -35.13 -23.21 30.61
N SER A 8 -34.01 -23.95 30.76
CA SER A 8 -32.70 -23.31 30.93
C SER A 8 -32.24 -22.84 29.55
N PHE A 9 -32.57 -21.59 29.27
CA PHE A 9 -32.07 -20.80 28.15
C PHE A 9 -30.58 -20.50 28.39
N ALA A 10 -29.72 -21.51 28.25
CA ALA A 10 -28.27 -21.31 28.27
C ALA A 10 -27.82 -20.89 26.87
N LEU A 11 -27.87 -19.58 26.69
CA LEU A 11 -27.39 -18.78 25.58
C LEU A 11 -26.07 -19.35 25.02
N LEU A 12 -26.14 -19.91 23.81
CA LEU A 12 -24.99 -20.31 23.00
C LEU A 12 -24.30 -19.03 22.50
N THR A 13 -23.46 -18.43 23.32
CA THR A 13 -22.63 -17.28 22.93
C THR A 13 -21.55 -17.78 21.98
N MET A 14 -21.88 -17.82 20.69
CA MET A 14 -20.92 -18.10 19.63
C MET A 14 -19.97 -16.90 19.53
N ILE A 15 -18.83 -16.98 20.21
CA ILE A 15 -17.73 -16.02 20.08
C ILE A 15 -17.17 -16.20 18.68
N VAL A 16 -17.60 -15.32 17.77
CA VAL A 16 -17.00 -15.17 16.44
C VAL A 16 -15.60 -14.58 16.67
N LEU A 17 -14.59 -15.44 16.71
CA LEU A 17 -13.20 -15.01 16.66
C LEU A 17 -12.93 -14.52 15.23
N SER A 18 -13.20 -13.23 14.97
CA SER A 18 -12.77 -12.59 13.74
C SER A 18 -11.24 -12.60 13.70
N SER A 19 -10.68 -13.44 12.83
CA SER A 19 -9.24 -13.45 12.54
C SER A 19 -8.84 -12.07 12.03
N CYS A 20 -8.19 -11.28 12.88
CA CYS A 20 -7.61 -10.01 12.49
C CYS A 20 -6.33 -10.30 11.70
N ASN A 21 -6.46 -10.35 10.36
CA ASN A 21 -5.33 -10.56 9.48
C ASN A 21 -4.43 -9.31 9.50
N LYS A 22 -3.21 -9.44 10.02
CA LYS A 22 -2.22 -8.35 10.15
C LYS A 22 -1.28 -8.25 8.93
N GLY A 23 -1.52 -9.02 7.88
CA GLY A 23 -0.68 -9.08 6.69
C GLY A 23 -1.11 -8.12 5.57
N PRO A 24 -0.35 -8.12 4.46
CA PRO A 24 -0.72 -7.42 3.23
C PRO A 24 -2.14 -7.76 2.78
N GLN A 25 -2.89 -6.75 2.34
CA GLN A 25 -4.19 -6.95 1.71
C GLN A 25 -4.09 -6.66 0.22
N SER A 26 -4.81 -7.46 -0.57
CA SER A 26 -4.93 -7.17 -1.99
C SER A 26 -5.61 -5.82 -2.19
N ILE A 27 -5.12 -5.03 -3.12
CA ILE A 27 -5.78 -3.81 -3.59
C ILE A 27 -6.85 -4.24 -4.60
N GLU A 28 -8.10 -3.89 -4.33
CA GLU A 28 -9.22 -4.10 -5.24
C GLU A 28 -9.30 -2.93 -6.23
N TYR A 29 -8.52 -3.00 -7.30
CA TYR A 29 -8.49 -1.98 -8.34
C TYR A 29 -9.88 -1.76 -8.95
N GLY A 30 -10.28 -0.50 -9.06
CA GLY A 30 -11.62 -0.08 -9.48
C GLY A 30 -12.64 0.04 -8.33
N ASN A 31 -12.30 -0.41 -7.12
CA ASN A 31 -13.20 -0.37 -5.96
C ASN A 31 -12.58 0.37 -4.77
N ASP A 32 -11.33 0.05 -4.42
CA ASP A 32 -10.66 0.64 -3.26
C ASP A 32 -10.38 2.14 -3.48
N GLY A 33 -10.55 2.92 -2.41
CA GLY A 33 -10.24 4.35 -2.40
C GLY A 33 -8.84 4.63 -1.86
N CYS A 34 -8.11 5.53 -2.52
CA CYS A 34 -6.85 6.05 -2.00
C CYS A 34 -7.09 6.87 -0.73
N HIS A 35 -6.36 6.53 0.34
CA HIS A 35 -6.47 7.25 1.61
C HIS A 35 -5.97 8.69 1.56
N TYR A 36 -5.12 9.03 0.58
CA TYR A 36 -4.57 10.37 0.40
C TYR A 36 -5.44 11.22 -0.53
N CYS A 37 -5.42 10.95 -1.85
CA CYS A 37 -6.10 11.77 -2.85
C CYS A 37 -7.62 11.55 -2.95
N LYS A 38 -8.17 10.56 -2.21
CA LYS A 38 -9.60 10.19 -2.17
C LYS A 38 -10.18 9.68 -3.49
N MET A 39 -9.36 9.53 -4.53
CA MET A 39 -9.77 8.90 -5.78
C MET A 39 -9.80 7.37 -5.65
N THR A 40 -10.58 6.71 -6.51
CA THR A 40 -10.54 5.26 -6.68
C THR A 40 -9.19 4.83 -7.24
N ILE A 41 -8.61 3.78 -6.67
CA ILE A 41 -7.36 3.19 -7.12
C ILE A 41 -7.63 2.38 -8.38
N VAL A 42 -7.06 2.79 -9.51
CA VAL A 42 -7.29 2.12 -10.81
C VAL A 42 -6.00 1.69 -11.50
N ASP A 43 -4.88 2.32 -11.18
CA ASP A 43 -3.58 1.99 -11.74
C ASP A 43 -2.97 0.77 -11.04
N LYS A 44 -2.46 -0.18 -11.82
CA LYS A 44 -1.94 -1.46 -11.33
C LYS A 44 -0.42 -1.50 -11.13
N ILE A 45 0.27 -0.42 -11.47
CA ILE A 45 1.75 -0.34 -11.45
C ILE A 45 2.23 0.48 -10.25
N HIS A 46 1.47 1.49 -9.84
CA HIS A 46 1.93 2.52 -8.91
C HIS A 46 1.35 2.39 -7.49
N ALA A 47 0.24 1.65 -7.31
CA ALA A 47 -0.47 1.62 -6.05
C ALA A 47 0.41 1.12 -4.89
N SER A 48 0.07 1.53 -3.67
CA SER A 48 0.86 1.20 -2.48
C SER A 48 -0.01 0.94 -1.26
N GLU A 49 0.59 0.28 -0.28
CA GLU A 49 -0.06 -0.12 0.96
C GLU A 49 0.83 0.20 2.17
N LEU A 50 0.23 0.82 3.18
CA LEU A 50 0.82 1.02 4.50
C LEU A 50 0.07 0.18 5.51
N ILE A 51 0.81 -0.61 6.29
CA ILE A 51 0.27 -1.37 7.41
C ILE A 51 0.88 -0.81 8.69
N THR A 52 0.04 -0.43 9.63
CA THR A 52 0.49 0.01 10.96
C THR A 52 0.93 -1.16 11.83
N ASP A 53 1.65 -0.91 12.93
CA ASP A 53 2.03 -1.94 13.90
C ASP A 53 0.83 -2.72 14.48
N LYS A 54 -0.34 -2.09 14.46
CA LYS A 54 -1.60 -2.70 14.92
C LYS A 54 -2.36 -3.44 13.81
N GLY A 55 -1.83 -3.51 12.60
CA GLY A 55 -2.44 -4.19 11.46
C GLY A 55 -3.50 -3.39 10.71
N LYS A 56 -3.68 -2.09 11.01
CA LYS A 56 -4.55 -1.23 10.19
C LYS A 56 -3.87 -0.97 8.84
N VAL A 57 -4.59 -1.28 7.77
CA VAL A 57 -4.17 -1.14 6.38
C VAL A 57 -4.68 0.18 5.80
N TYR A 58 -3.81 0.87 5.05
CA TYR A 58 -4.13 2.05 4.25
C TYR A 58 -3.65 1.80 2.83
N LYS A 59 -4.54 1.99 1.85
CA LYS A 59 -4.25 1.80 0.43
C LYS A 59 -4.12 3.15 -0.27
N PHE A 60 -3.26 3.23 -1.28
CA PHE A 60 -3.00 4.46 -2.01
C PHE A 60 -2.88 4.19 -3.52
N ASP A 61 -3.30 5.16 -4.33
CA ASP A 61 -3.26 5.05 -5.80
C ASP A 61 -1.83 5.11 -6.36
N ALA A 62 -0.89 5.67 -5.59
CA ALA A 62 0.52 5.75 -5.98
C ALA A 62 1.46 5.74 -4.76
N THR A 63 2.73 5.36 -4.92
CA THR A 63 3.73 5.45 -3.84
C THR A 63 3.89 6.89 -3.31
N GLU A 64 3.81 7.90 -4.18
CA GLU A 64 3.86 9.30 -3.79
C GLU A 64 2.67 9.72 -2.89
N CYS A 65 1.50 9.12 -3.08
CA CYS A 65 0.36 9.34 -2.18
C CYS A 65 0.65 8.79 -0.77
N MET A 66 1.26 7.61 -0.67
CA MET A 66 1.66 7.03 0.61
C MET A 66 2.73 7.90 1.31
N LEU A 67 3.70 8.41 0.54
CA LEU A 67 4.74 9.30 1.07
C LEU A 67 4.15 10.62 1.58
N ASN A 68 3.25 11.25 0.83
CA ASN A 68 2.58 12.47 1.27
C ASN A 68 1.74 12.22 2.54
N TYR A 69 1.03 11.10 2.61
CA TYR A 69 0.29 10.71 3.80
C TYR A 69 1.20 10.52 5.03
N LEU A 70 2.38 9.91 4.85
CA LEU A 70 3.38 9.77 5.92
C LEU A 70 3.91 11.13 6.39
N ASN A 71 4.15 12.07 5.45
CA ASN A 71 4.61 13.41 5.77
C ASN A 71 3.58 14.21 6.59
N GLU A 72 2.29 14.03 6.29
CA GLU A 72 1.19 14.64 7.08
C GLU A 72 0.93 13.93 8.41
N ASN A 73 1.42 12.68 8.58
CA ASN A 73 1.19 11.85 9.75
C ASN A 73 2.50 11.31 10.34
N PRO A 74 3.44 12.18 10.79
CA PRO A 74 4.79 11.78 11.18
C PRO A 74 4.85 10.85 12.40
N ASN A 75 3.80 10.80 13.21
CA ASN A 75 3.70 9.96 14.42
C ASN A 75 2.93 8.65 14.19
N LEU A 76 2.58 8.31 12.94
CA LEU A 76 1.88 7.08 12.63
C LEU A 76 2.80 5.87 12.91
N PRO A 77 2.39 4.89 13.74
CA PRO A 77 3.19 3.68 13.98
C PRO A 77 3.15 2.77 12.75
N VAL A 78 4.19 2.81 11.93
CA VAL A 78 4.32 2.06 10.67
C VAL A 78 4.98 0.71 10.92
N GLY A 79 4.30 -0.36 10.53
CA GLY A 79 4.84 -1.71 10.50
C GLY A 79 5.45 -2.05 9.14
N ASN A 80 4.65 -1.98 8.07
CA ASN A 80 5.08 -2.30 6.70
C ASN A 80 4.72 -1.19 5.72
N LEU A 81 5.59 -0.97 4.74
CA LEU A 81 5.36 -0.12 3.57
C LEU A 81 5.59 -0.93 2.31
N LEU A 82 4.56 -1.04 1.48
CA LEU A 82 4.55 -1.88 0.30
C LEU A 82 4.16 -1.06 -0.91
N THR A 83 4.72 -1.39 -2.06
CA THR A 83 4.43 -0.72 -3.33
C THR A 83 4.28 -1.75 -4.42
N ASN A 84 3.39 -1.49 -5.38
CA ASN A 84 3.47 -2.14 -6.67
C ASN A 84 4.77 -1.78 -7.36
N TYR A 85 5.18 -2.64 -8.27
CA TYR A 85 6.42 -2.51 -9.02
C TYR A 85 6.22 -2.87 -10.48
N TYR A 86 7.03 -2.26 -11.32
CA TYR A 86 6.90 -2.29 -12.78
C TYR A 86 6.93 -3.71 -13.37
N GLU A 87 7.77 -4.58 -12.82
CA GLU A 87 8.02 -5.92 -13.36
C GLU A 87 6.83 -6.87 -13.18
N SER A 88 5.99 -6.65 -12.16
CA SER A 88 4.80 -7.46 -11.90
C SER A 88 3.68 -6.54 -11.39
N PRO A 89 2.85 -5.97 -12.29
CA PRO A 89 1.73 -5.16 -11.90
C PRO A 89 0.83 -5.92 -10.91
N THR A 90 0.25 -5.20 -9.96
CA THR A 90 -0.57 -5.69 -8.83
C THR A 90 0.16 -6.42 -7.70
N ASP A 91 1.34 -6.99 -7.94
CA ASP A 91 2.15 -7.58 -6.87
C ASP A 91 2.77 -6.49 -5.99
N LEU A 92 3.00 -6.80 -4.72
CA LEU A 92 3.61 -5.88 -3.75
C LEU A 92 5.06 -6.27 -3.46
N THR A 93 5.90 -5.25 -3.29
CA THR A 93 7.26 -5.39 -2.76
C THR A 93 7.50 -4.38 -1.64
N ALA A 94 8.48 -4.65 -0.77
CA ALA A 94 8.85 -3.73 0.31
C ALA A 94 9.36 -2.42 -0.30
N SER A 95 8.70 -1.31 0.04
CA SER A 95 9.04 0.02 -0.50
C SER A 95 10.47 0.43 -0.15
N GLN A 96 10.97 -0.03 1.00
CA GLN A 96 12.33 0.25 1.44
C GLN A 96 13.40 -0.46 0.60
N GLU A 97 13.06 -1.56 -0.08
CA GLU A 97 13.97 -2.38 -0.89
C GLU A 97 13.87 -2.07 -2.38
N ALA A 98 12.81 -1.37 -2.80
CA ALA A 98 12.59 -1.00 -4.19
C ALA A 98 13.60 0.05 -4.69
N THR A 99 13.85 0.01 -5.99
CA THR A 99 14.52 1.08 -6.74
C THR A 99 13.47 1.92 -7.44
N TYR A 100 13.62 3.24 -7.44
CA TYR A 100 12.61 4.15 -7.96
C TYR A 100 13.16 4.96 -9.13
N LEU A 101 12.39 5.08 -10.20
CA LEU A 101 12.69 5.97 -11.32
C LEU A 101 11.71 7.14 -11.32
N ILE A 102 12.23 8.36 -11.35
CA ILE A 102 11.43 9.54 -11.69
C ILE A 102 11.74 9.94 -13.13
N SER A 103 10.78 9.77 -14.04
CA SER A 103 10.94 10.06 -15.46
C SER A 103 9.68 10.60 -16.12
N LYS A 104 9.77 11.77 -16.76
CA LYS A 104 8.64 12.38 -17.49
C LYS A 104 8.07 11.49 -18.61
N ASN A 105 8.86 10.53 -19.10
CA ASN A 105 8.44 9.57 -20.12
C ASN A 105 7.80 8.30 -19.53
N LEU A 106 7.61 8.25 -18.21
CA LEU A 106 6.97 7.19 -17.46
C LEU A 106 6.06 7.82 -16.36
N PRO A 107 4.87 8.32 -16.75
CA PRO A 107 4.00 9.04 -15.84
C PRO A 107 3.32 8.11 -14.82
N SER A 108 3.25 8.58 -13.58
CA SER A 108 2.43 8.04 -12.50
C SER A 108 1.08 8.77 -12.44
N PRO A 109 0.01 8.16 -11.89
CA PRO A 109 -1.33 8.75 -11.90
C PRO A 109 -1.41 10.07 -11.12
N MET A 110 -0.48 10.33 -10.19
CA MET A 110 -0.47 11.54 -9.35
C MET A 110 0.59 12.58 -9.77
N GLY A 111 1.19 12.42 -10.95
CA GLY A 111 2.04 13.45 -11.56
C GLY A 111 3.46 13.58 -10.97
N ALA A 112 3.86 12.70 -10.06
CA ALA A 112 5.26 12.64 -9.59
C ALA A 112 6.19 11.98 -10.61
N TYR A 113 5.63 11.27 -11.60
CA TYR A 113 6.37 10.48 -12.60
C TYR A 113 7.22 9.38 -11.96
N LEU A 114 6.77 8.89 -10.81
CA LEU A 114 7.48 7.96 -9.95
C LEU A 114 7.03 6.53 -10.25
N THR A 115 7.96 5.65 -10.62
CA THR A 115 7.70 4.22 -10.76
C THR A 115 8.68 3.42 -9.92
N ALA A 116 8.18 2.42 -9.20
CA ALA A 116 8.99 1.51 -8.42
C ALA A 116 9.37 0.27 -9.22
N PHE A 117 10.55 -0.26 -8.94
CA PHE A 117 11.14 -1.45 -9.53
C PHE A 117 11.64 -2.34 -8.40
N LYS A 118 11.40 -3.63 -8.52
CA LYS A 118 11.94 -4.61 -7.57
C LYS A 118 13.41 -4.91 -7.88
N SER A 119 13.81 -4.83 -9.14
CA SER A 119 15.18 -5.03 -9.59
C SER A 119 15.83 -3.71 -10.00
N LYS A 120 17.00 -3.42 -9.41
CA LYS A 120 17.83 -2.29 -9.82
C LYS A 120 18.24 -2.38 -11.30
N GLU A 121 18.57 -3.58 -11.78
CA GLU A 121 18.94 -3.81 -13.18
C GLU A 121 17.79 -3.45 -14.13
N MET A 122 16.56 -3.80 -13.77
CA MET A 122 15.38 -3.43 -14.55
C MET A 122 15.14 -1.92 -14.53
N ALA A 123 15.35 -1.28 -13.37
CA ALA A 123 15.25 0.18 -13.25
C ALA A 123 16.27 0.90 -14.15
N GLU A 124 17.53 0.43 -14.19
CA GLU A 124 18.59 0.97 -15.05
C GLU A 124 18.27 0.76 -16.53
N LYS A 125 17.75 -0.43 -16.90
CA LYS A 125 17.29 -0.68 -18.27
C LYS A 125 16.21 0.30 -18.70
N VAL A 126 15.17 0.48 -17.89
CA VAL A 126 14.07 1.41 -18.21
C VAL A 126 14.55 2.86 -18.16
N GLN A 127 15.49 3.21 -17.28
CA GLN A 127 16.12 4.52 -17.26
C GLN A 127 16.87 4.81 -18.57
N ASN A 128 17.59 3.85 -19.14
CA ASN A 128 18.28 4.05 -20.42
C ASN A 128 17.30 4.31 -21.57
N GLU A 129 16.09 3.75 -21.51
CA GLU A 129 15.04 3.92 -22.53
C GLU A 129 14.18 5.18 -22.33
N LYS A 130 13.89 5.53 -21.07
CA LYS A 130 12.94 6.59 -20.70
C LYS A 130 13.61 7.84 -20.14
N GLY A 131 14.91 7.80 -19.88
CA GLY A 131 15.62 8.83 -19.13
C GLY A 131 15.15 8.94 -17.68
N GLY A 132 15.55 10.03 -17.01
CA GLY A 132 15.18 10.30 -15.63
C GLY A 132 16.26 9.93 -14.62
N ASN A 133 15.90 9.96 -13.34
CA ASN A 133 16.83 9.76 -12.23
C ASN A 133 16.39 8.59 -11.34
N LEU A 134 17.35 7.77 -10.95
CA LEU A 134 17.13 6.67 -10.02
C LEU A 134 17.30 7.13 -8.57
N TYR A 135 16.46 6.57 -7.71
CA TYR A 135 16.43 6.82 -6.28
C TYR A 135 16.31 5.51 -5.51
N ASN A 136 16.91 5.47 -4.33
CA ASN A 136 16.55 4.49 -3.31
C ASN A 136 15.51 5.12 -2.37
N TRP A 137 14.99 4.34 -1.43
CA TRP A 137 13.99 4.83 -0.49
C TRP A 137 14.38 6.12 0.25
N GLN A 138 15.63 6.22 0.72
CA GLN A 138 16.09 7.38 1.47
C GLN A 138 16.18 8.63 0.59
N SER A 139 16.80 8.52 -0.59
CA SER A 139 16.94 9.65 -1.53
C SER A 139 15.60 10.06 -2.14
N LEU A 140 14.68 9.12 -2.34
CA LEU A 140 13.32 9.39 -2.79
C LEU A 140 12.56 10.25 -1.77
N LYS A 141 12.58 9.88 -0.49
CA LYS A 141 11.94 10.68 0.57
C LYS A 141 12.49 12.10 0.59
N GLY A 142 13.81 12.28 0.49
CA GLY A 142 14.42 13.60 0.38
C GLY A 142 13.98 14.38 -0.87
N LYS A 143 13.77 13.69 -2.00
CA LYS A 143 13.31 14.29 -3.25
C LYS A 143 11.85 14.77 -3.19
N LEU A 144 10.97 14.04 -2.51
CA LEU A 144 9.53 14.32 -2.45
C LEU A 144 9.07 15.10 -1.20
N SER A 145 9.96 15.36 -0.24
CA SER A 145 9.64 16.15 0.96
C SER A 145 9.89 17.67 0.79
N ASN A 146 10.18 18.13 -0.44
CA ASN A 146 10.44 19.55 -0.77
C ASN A 146 9.38 20.10 -1.71
#